data_AF-A0A0K0HCW2-F1
#
_entry.id   AF-A0A0K0HCW2-F1
#
_cell.length_a   1.000
_cell.length_b   1.000
_cell.length_c   1.000
_cell.angle_alpha   90.00
_cell.angle_beta   90.00
_cell.angle_gamma   90.00
#
_symmetry.space_group_name_H-M   'P 1'
#
loop_
_entity.id
_entity.type
_entity.pdbx_description
1 polymer ?
#
loop_
_entity_poly.entity_id
_entity_poly.type
_entity_poly.pdbx_seq_one_letter_code
_entity_poly.pdbx_strand_id
1 'polypeptide(L)'
;MLSSQTSSIFTVSRLNQTVRLLLEQEMGQVWLSGEISNFTQPASGHWYFTLKDDNAQVRCAMFRNSNRRVTFRPLHGQQVLVRANITLYEPRGDYQIIVESMQPAGEGLLQQKYEQLKAKLQAEGLFDQQFKQALPSPAHCVGIITSKTGAALHDILHVLKRRDPSLPVMIYPTAVQGDDAPGQIVRAIELANHRNECDVLIVGRGGGSLEDLWSFNDERVARAIFASAIPVVSAVGHETDVTIADFVADLRAPTPSAAAEIVSRNQQELLRQIQSTQQRLGMAMDYYLASRSRRFTQIFHRLQQQHPQLRLARQQTALEKLQQRMRVALDSQLKRADQRQLRLVQRLRQHNPQPRIHRAQTRIQQLEYRLAENIRARLSERRERFGNAVTHLEAVSPLATLARGYSVTATADGNVLKQRKQVNAGDRLTTRLADGWIESEVTAVTPLKKTRSRKAG
;
A
#
# COMPACT_ATOMS: atom_id res chain seq x y z
N MET A 1 92.09 25.99 11.51
CA MET A 1 92.54 27.27 10.93
C MET A 1 92.19 28.37 11.93
N LEU A 2 93.20 28.97 12.57
CA LEU A 2 93.00 30.06 13.54
C LEU A 2 92.57 31.32 12.78
N SER A 3 91.36 31.79 13.05
CA SER A 3 90.83 33.05 12.52
C SER A 3 91.62 34.22 13.11
N SER A 4 92.17 35.03 12.21
CA SER A 4 92.78 36.33 12.42
C SER A 4 92.01 37.20 13.43
N GLN A 5 92.62 37.47 14.59
CA GLN A 5 92.13 38.46 15.55
C GLN A 5 92.35 39.87 14.99
N THR A 6 91.38 40.38 14.23
CA THR A 6 91.20 41.83 14.11
C THR A 6 90.76 42.34 15.48
N SER A 7 91.61 43.11 16.15
CA SER A 7 91.32 43.83 17.39
C SER A 7 90.28 44.93 17.11
N SER A 8 89.01 44.52 16.99
CA SER A 8 87.88 45.43 16.93
C SER A 8 87.71 46.07 18.30
N ILE A 9 88.00 47.37 18.41
CA ILE A 9 87.75 48.15 19.62
C ILE A 9 86.23 48.22 19.83
N PHE A 10 85.73 47.50 20.84
CA PHE A 10 84.32 47.55 21.23
C PHE A 10 84.07 48.74 22.15
N THR A 11 82.96 49.45 21.93
CA THR A 11 82.39 50.31 22.97
C THR A 11 81.69 49.43 24.00
N VAL A 12 81.61 49.87 25.26
CA VAL A 12 80.98 49.12 26.35
C VAL A 12 79.54 48.73 25.98
N SER A 13 78.78 49.62 25.34
CA SER A 13 77.42 49.35 24.85
C SER A 13 77.38 48.26 23.78
N ARG A 14 78.34 48.27 22.83
CA ARG A 14 78.42 47.27 21.76
C ARG A 14 78.81 45.90 22.29
N LEU A 15 79.68 45.85 23.32
CA LEU A 15 80.04 44.62 24.00
C LEU A 15 78.84 43.99 24.71
N ASN A 16 78.11 44.77 25.51
CA ASN A 16 76.92 44.27 26.23
C ASN A 16 75.81 43.78 25.28
N GLN A 17 75.56 44.49 24.17
CA GLN A 17 74.59 44.05 23.17
C GLN A 17 74.99 42.74 22.48
N THR A 18 76.28 42.59 22.17
CA THR A 18 76.78 41.36 21.52
C THR A 18 76.68 40.16 22.47
N VAL A 19 77.03 40.34 23.75
CA VAL A 19 76.92 39.28 24.77
C VAL A 19 75.47 38.89 25.00
N ARG A 20 74.55 39.86 25.07
CA ARG A 20 73.12 39.60 25.18
C ARG A 20 72.61 38.73 24.04
N LEU A 21 72.93 39.08 22.80
CA LEU A 21 72.48 38.35 21.61
C LEU A 21 73.03 36.91 21.57
N LEU A 22 74.30 36.71 21.95
CA LEU A 22 74.90 35.37 22.05
C LEU A 22 74.20 34.51 23.09
N LEU A 23 73.92 35.06 24.28
CA LEU A 23 73.23 34.33 25.34
C LEU A 23 71.80 33.96 24.96
N GLU A 24 71.07 34.90 24.32
CA GLU A 24 69.69 34.67 23.87
C GLU A 24 69.63 33.64 22.72
N GLN A 25 70.63 33.61 21.83
CA GLN A 25 70.67 32.66 20.71
C GLN A 25 71.11 31.24 21.10
N GLU A 26 72.12 31.10 21.96
CA GLU A 26 72.69 29.78 22.29
C GLU A 26 71.87 29.02 23.35
N MET A 27 71.36 29.72 24.36
CA MET A 27 70.69 29.06 25.49
C MET A 27 69.16 29.03 25.39
N GLY A 28 68.55 29.99 24.68
CA GLY A 28 67.10 30.03 24.46
C GLY A 28 66.26 29.98 25.76
N GLN A 29 65.15 29.23 25.71
CA GLN A 29 64.26 28.98 26.85
C GLN A 29 64.79 27.83 27.71
N VAL A 30 64.97 28.08 29.01
CA VAL A 30 65.46 27.09 29.98
C VAL A 30 64.50 26.93 31.15
N TRP A 31 64.57 25.75 31.77
CA TRP A 31 63.88 25.43 33.03
C TRP A 31 64.91 25.39 34.16
N LEU A 32 64.63 26.12 35.25
CA LEU A 32 65.52 26.23 36.40
C LEU A 32 64.76 25.92 37.69
N SER A 33 65.36 25.13 38.56
CA SER A 33 64.87 24.87 39.91
C SER A 33 65.77 25.59 40.91
N GLY A 34 65.18 26.27 41.89
CA GLY A 34 65.95 26.93 42.95
C GLY A 34 65.06 27.55 44.00
N GLU A 35 65.69 28.03 45.07
CA GLU A 35 65.03 28.70 46.18
C GLU A 35 64.93 30.21 45.91
N ILE A 36 63.76 30.79 46.15
CA ILE A 36 63.56 32.23 46.04
C ILE A 36 64.19 32.95 47.23
N SER A 37 65.09 33.88 46.92
CA SER A 37 65.71 34.80 47.87
C SER A 37 65.43 36.26 47.45
N ASN A 38 65.43 37.19 48.40
CA ASN A 38 65.28 38.64 48.15
C ASN A 38 64.09 39.04 47.25
N PHE A 39 62.90 38.49 47.50
CA PHE A 39 61.70 38.79 46.72
C PHE A 39 61.20 40.22 46.98
N THR A 40 60.98 40.99 45.92
CA THR A 40 60.48 42.37 45.96
C THR A 40 59.39 42.60 44.91
N GLN A 41 58.35 43.34 45.29
CA GLN A 41 57.23 43.72 44.43
C GLN A 41 57.00 45.25 44.47
N PRO A 42 57.60 46.00 43.54
CA PRO A 42 57.37 47.44 43.40
C PRO A 42 55.96 47.76 42.89
N ALA A 43 55.55 49.03 43.00
CA ALA A 43 54.22 49.51 42.57
C ALA A 43 53.94 49.34 41.06
N SER A 44 54.98 49.11 40.23
CA SER A 44 54.85 48.80 38.79
C SER A 44 54.20 47.43 38.53
N GLY A 45 54.18 46.54 39.53
CA GLY A 45 53.59 45.21 39.44
C GLY A 45 54.50 44.15 38.80
N HIS A 46 55.78 44.44 38.62
CA HIS A 46 56.81 43.44 38.28
C HIS A 46 57.36 42.79 39.54
N TRP A 47 57.81 41.53 39.45
CA TRP A 47 58.48 40.84 40.55
C TRP A 47 59.97 40.73 40.27
N TYR A 48 60.79 41.09 41.25
CA TYR A 48 62.23 40.89 41.22
C TYR A 48 62.63 40.01 42.39
N PHE A 49 63.38 38.97 42.11
CA PHE A 49 63.88 38.04 43.11
C PHE A 49 65.18 37.43 42.65
N THR A 50 65.89 36.76 43.54
CA THR A 50 67.09 36.00 43.21
C THR A 50 66.75 34.52 43.33
N LEU A 51 67.05 33.74 42.30
CA LEU A 51 66.97 32.28 42.37
C LEU A 51 68.34 31.76 42.80
N LYS A 52 68.40 31.03 43.92
CA LYS A 52 69.63 30.43 44.42
C LYS A 52 69.55 28.90 44.44
N ASP A 53 70.68 28.25 44.20
CA ASP A 53 70.93 26.85 44.51
C ASP A 53 72.04 26.75 45.58
N ASP A 54 72.57 25.55 45.84
CA ASP A 54 73.60 25.34 46.87
C ASP A 54 74.94 26.03 46.55
N ASN A 55 75.22 26.35 45.28
CA ASN A 55 76.54 26.80 44.81
C ASN A 55 76.52 28.15 44.07
N ALA A 56 75.37 28.62 43.61
CA ALA A 56 75.21 29.76 42.71
C ALA A 56 73.89 30.51 42.94
N GLN A 57 73.83 31.75 42.47
CA GLN A 57 72.63 32.57 42.52
C GLN A 57 72.51 33.44 41.27
N VAL A 58 71.28 33.70 40.84
CA VAL A 58 70.99 34.52 39.67
C VAL A 58 69.81 35.46 39.90
N ARG A 59 69.90 36.68 39.37
CA ARG A 59 68.82 37.66 39.45
C ARG A 59 67.73 37.33 38.44
N CYS A 60 66.49 37.35 38.91
CA CYS A 60 65.30 37.04 38.13
C CYS A 60 64.34 38.23 38.11
N ALA A 61 63.75 38.47 36.94
CA ALA A 61 62.69 39.44 36.75
C ALA A 61 61.46 38.77 36.13
N MET A 62 60.28 39.03 36.68
CA MET A 62 59.01 38.52 36.14
C MET A 62 58.07 39.69 35.86
N PHE A 63 57.69 39.85 34.59
CA PHE A 63 56.82 40.95 34.17
C PHE A 63 55.36 40.74 34.60
N ARG A 64 54.59 41.85 34.64
CA ARG A 64 53.22 41.90 35.17
C ARG A 64 52.22 41.02 34.40
N ASN A 65 52.48 40.78 33.12
CA ASN A 65 51.62 39.90 32.33
C ASN A 65 51.89 38.43 32.64
N SER A 66 53.14 38.09 32.97
CA SER A 66 53.56 36.73 33.30
C SER A 66 53.15 36.34 34.72
N ASN A 67 53.34 37.23 35.70
CA ASN A 67 53.02 36.91 37.10
C ASN A 67 51.52 36.73 37.38
N ARG A 68 50.63 37.31 36.56
CA ARG A 68 49.18 37.05 36.61
C ARG A 68 48.78 35.59 36.39
N ARG A 69 49.64 34.80 35.74
CA ARG A 69 49.41 33.37 35.47
C ARG A 69 49.88 32.46 36.61
N VAL A 70 50.57 33.01 37.60
CA VAL A 70 51.04 32.25 38.76
C VAL A 70 49.90 32.16 39.78
N THR A 71 49.50 30.94 40.10
CA THR A 71 48.35 30.63 40.97
C THR A 71 48.67 30.75 42.47
N PHE A 72 49.93 30.94 42.83
CA PHE A 72 50.40 31.06 44.21
C PHE A 72 51.21 32.34 44.43
N ARG A 73 51.35 32.76 45.70
CA ARG A 73 52.17 33.90 46.08
C ARG A 73 53.58 33.41 46.42
N PRO A 74 54.65 33.83 45.70
CA PRO A 74 55.99 33.40 45.99
C PRO A 74 56.46 33.92 47.35
N LEU A 75 57.04 33.03 48.16
CA LEU A 75 57.61 33.38 49.47
C LEU A 75 59.13 33.27 49.45
N HIS A 76 59.79 34.06 50.30
CA HIS A 76 61.21 33.89 50.56
C HIS A 76 61.46 32.51 51.16
N GLY A 77 62.46 31.79 50.66
CA GLY A 77 62.77 30.43 51.09
C GLY A 77 62.00 29.33 50.36
N GLN A 78 61.11 29.70 49.43
CA GLN A 78 60.31 28.72 48.70
C GLN A 78 61.08 28.18 47.49
N GLN A 79 61.09 26.85 47.35
CA GLN A 79 61.65 26.20 46.19
C GLN A 79 60.65 26.23 45.03
N VAL A 80 61.08 26.73 43.88
CA VAL A 80 60.25 26.92 42.70
C VAL A 80 60.93 26.40 41.44
N LEU A 81 60.13 25.93 40.50
CA LEU A 81 60.53 25.62 39.14
C LEU A 81 60.09 26.78 38.24
N VAL A 82 61.02 27.39 37.52
CA VAL A 82 60.77 28.53 36.65
C VAL A 82 61.15 28.22 35.21
N ARG A 83 60.29 28.62 34.27
CA ARG A 83 60.61 28.65 32.84
C ARG A 83 61.01 30.07 32.46
N ALA A 84 62.20 30.23 31.90
CA ALA A 84 62.80 31.54 31.81
C ALA A 84 63.76 31.70 30.63
N ASN A 85 63.92 32.94 30.16
CA ASN A 85 64.85 33.32 29.10
C ASN A 85 66.08 34.00 29.71
N ILE A 86 67.25 33.52 29.33
CA ILE A 86 68.52 34.10 29.79
C ILE A 86 68.79 35.39 29.01
N THR A 87 69.11 36.47 29.70
CA THR A 87 69.40 37.76 29.07
C THR A 87 70.43 38.57 29.88
N LEU A 88 70.82 39.73 29.36
CA LEU A 88 71.75 40.64 30.01
C LEU A 88 71.12 42.04 30.09
N TYR A 89 71.16 42.67 31.25
CA TYR A 89 70.67 44.03 31.42
C TYR A 89 71.69 45.04 30.86
N GLU A 90 71.51 45.43 29.60
CA GLU A 90 72.44 46.27 28.82
C GLU A 90 73.00 47.50 29.54
N PRO A 91 72.20 48.31 30.29
CA PRO A 91 72.69 49.53 30.92
C PRO A 91 73.71 49.29 32.04
N ARG A 92 73.68 48.13 32.71
CA ARG A 92 74.61 47.80 33.80
C ARG A 92 75.50 46.60 33.51
N GLY A 93 75.22 45.84 32.45
CA GLY A 93 75.92 44.60 32.13
C GLY A 93 75.62 43.45 33.11
N ASP A 94 74.54 43.56 33.89
CA ASP A 94 74.17 42.54 34.86
C ASP A 94 73.52 41.33 34.16
N TYR A 95 73.97 40.13 34.50
CA TYR A 95 73.33 38.87 34.06
C TYR A 95 71.99 38.69 34.80
N GLN A 96 70.93 38.43 34.04
CA GLN A 96 69.59 38.26 34.60
C GLN A 96 68.75 37.29 33.78
N ILE A 97 67.73 36.71 34.40
CA ILE A 97 66.83 35.78 33.72
C ILE A 97 65.40 36.30 33.81
N ILE A 98 64.71 36.35 32.67
CA ILE A 98 63.31 36.78 32.59
C ILE A 98 62.41 35.55 32.72
N VAL A 99 61.65 35.49 33.81
CA VAL A 99 60.74 34.36 34.11
C VAL A 99 59.41 34.55 33.40
N GLU A 100 59.00 33.56 32.62
CA GLU A 100 57.72 33.55 31.89
C GLU A 100 56.61 32.82 32.65
N SER A 101 56.97 31.72 33.33
CA SER A 101 56.08 30.92 34.17
C SER A 101 56.83 30.40 35.39
N MET A 102 56.12 30.29 36.51
CA MET A 102 56.65 29.84 37.80
C MET A 102 55.66 28.82 38.40
N GLN A 103 56.19 27.70 38.87
CA GLN A 103 55.45 26.62 39.53
C GLN A 103 56.16 26.27 40.85
N PRO A 104 55.45 25.78 41.88
CA PRO A 104 56.10 25.21 43.07
C PRO A 104 56.94 23.99 42.67
N ALA A 105 58.15 23.84 43.23
CA ALA A 105 59.05 22.74 42.86
C ALA A 105 58.48 21.33 43.16
N GLY A 106 57.49 21.24 44.06
CA GLY A 106 56.80 19.98 44.38
C GLY A 106 56.09 19.35 43.18
N GLU A 107 55.38 20.13 42.37
CA GLU A 107 54.62 19.61 41.22
C GLU A 107 55.53 19.12 40.09
N GLY A 108 56.61 19.84 39.80
CA GLY A 108 57.56 19.48 38.73
C GLY A 108 58.35 18.20 39.04
N LEU A 109 58.74 17.99 40.30
CA LEU A 109 59.41 16.76 40.73
C LEU A 109 58.48 15.54 40.63
N LEU A 110 57.20 15.71 40.98
CA LEU A 110 56.19 14.65 40.85
C LEU A 110 55.94 14.33 39.37
N GLN A 111 55.81 15.33 38.50
CA GLN A 111 55.64 15.09 37.07
C GLN A 111 56.83 14.33 36.46
N GLN A 112 58.06 14.71 36.80
CA GLN A 112 59.26 14.00 36.35
C GLN A 112 59.29 12.55 36.85
N LYS A 113 58.96 12.31 38.13
CA LYS A 113 58.87 10.96 38.70
C LYS A 113 57.81 10.11 38.00
N TYR A 114 56.67 10.71 37.64
CA TYR A 114 55.60 10.03 36.90
C TYR A 114 56.06 9.62 35.51
N GLU A 115 56.70 10.53 34.75
CA GLU A 115 57.20 10.21 33.40
C GLU A 115 58.30 9.14 33.43
N GLN A 116 59.22 9.23 34.40
CA GLN A 116 60.26 8.21 34.60
C GLN A 116 59.67 6.84 34.93
N LEU A 117 58.72 6.78 35.86
CA LEU A 117 58.10 5.52 36.25
C LEU A 117 57.22 4.94 35.13
N LYS A 118 56.50 5.79 34.40
CA LYS A 118 55.74 5.39 33.21
C LYS A 118 56.65 4.77 32.16
N ALA A 119 57.78 5.42 31.85
CA ALA A 119 58.75 4.89 30.88
C ALA A 119 59.36 3.55 31.35
N LYS A 120 59.68 3.43 32.64
CA LYS A 120 60.20 2.19 33.24
C LYS A 120 59.21 1.03 33.10
N LEU A 121 57.96 1.22 33.55
CA LEU A 121 56.93 0.18 33.52
C LEU A 121 56.49 -0.17 32.10
N GLN A 122 56.51 0.80 31.19
CA GLN A 122 56.28 0.55 29.77
C GLN A 122 57.38 -0.31 29.15
N ALA A 123 58.65 -0.05 29.48
CA ALA A 123 59.77 -0.86 29.02
C ALA A 123 59.73 -2.31 29.55
N GLU A 124 59.15 -2.50 30.75
CA GLU A 124 58.89 -3.83 31.32
C GLU A 124 57.67 -4.53 30.71
N GLY A 125 56.86 -3.85 29.88
CA GLY A 125 55.70 -4.43 29.19
C GLY A 125 54.41 -4.52 30.03
N LEU A 126 54.35 -3.90 31.22
CA LEU A 126 53.17 -3.98 32.11
C LEU A 126 51.92 -3.33 31.53
N PHE A 127 52.05 -2.51 30.47
CA PHE A 127 50.93 -1.85 29.81
C PHE A 127 50.42 -2.63 28.59
N ASP A 128 51.06 -3.73 28.22
CA ASP A 128 50.72 -4.46 27.00
C ASP A 128 49.33 -5.10 27.10
N GLN A 129 48.54 -4.93 26.05
CA GLN A 129 47.18 -5.46 25.97
C GLN A 129 47.12 -6.99 26.10
N GLN A 130 48.22 -7.70 25.81
CA GLN A 130 48.31 -9.17 25.88
C GLN A 130 48.18 -9.72 27.31
N PHE A 131 48.56 -8.94 28.32
CA PHE A 131 48.47 -9.36 29.72
C PHE A 131 47.14 -8.96 30.38
N LYS A 132 46.33 -8.15 29.70
CA LYS A 132 45.06 -7.67 30.24
C LYS A 132 43.99 -8.76 30.17
N GLN A 133 43.34 -9.00 31.29
CA GLN A 133 42.29 -9.99 31.46
C GLN A 133 40.95 -9.46 30.94
N ALA A 134 40.17 -10.32 30.29
CA ALA A 134 38.82 -9.97 29.87
C ALA A 134 37.88 -9.94 31.10
N LEU A 135 37.03 -8.92 31.18
CA LEU A 135 36.05 -8.81 32.26
C LEU A 135 34.99 -9.92 32.17
N PRO A 136 34.58 -10.51 33.31
CA PRO A 136 33.51 -11.50 33.34
C PRO A 136 32.19 -10.85 32.93
N SER A 137 31.49 -11.46 31.96
CA SER A 137 30.18 -11.02 31.50
C SER A 137 29.18 -12.20 31.56
N PRO A 138 28.26 -12.22 32.54
CA PRO A 138 28.07 -11.25 33.62
C PRO A 138 29.00 -11.49 34.83
N ALA A 139 29.35 -10.42 35.54
CA ALA A 139 30.00 -10.53 36.86
C ALA A 139 28.99 -11.06 37.90
N HIS A 140 29.42 -11.97 38.79
CA HIS A 140 28.59 -12.50 39.87
C HIS A 140 28.89 -11.85 41.22
N CYS A 141 30.06 -11.26 41.42
CA CYS A 141 30.37 -10.45 42.60
C CYS A 141 31.44 -9.40 42.29
N VAL A 142 31.26 -8.19 42.83
CA VAL A 142 32.16 -7.05 42.63
C VAL A 142 32.84 -6.68 43.95
N GLY A 143 34.17 -6.60 43.93
CA GLY A 143 34.96 -6.02 45.02
C GLY A 143 35.21 -4.54 44.77
N ILE A 144 34.97 -3.68 45.74
CA ILE A 144 35.23 -2.24 45.66
C ILE A 144 36.36 -1.88 46.62
N ILE A 145 37.46 -1.39 46.08
CA ILE A 145 38.62 -0.90 46.82
C ILE A 145 38.59 0.64 46.75
N THR A 146 38.05 1.25 47.79
CA THR A 146 37.92 2.71 47.91
C THR A 146 37.77 3.13 49.38
N SER A 147 37.72 4.43 49.64
CA SER A 147 37.55 4.94 51.00
C SER A 147 36.15 4.66 51.54
N LYS A 148 36.09 4.28 52.83
CA LYS A 148 34.84 3.89 53.52
C LYS A 148 33.75 4.98 53.50
N THR A 149 34.16 6.25 53.46
CA THR A 149 33.28 7.43 53.49
C THR A 149 33.29 8.24 52.19
N GLY A 150 33.96 7.77 51.14
CA GLY A 150 34.14 8.52 49.90
C GLY A 150 32.86 8.63 49.05
N ALA A 151 32.76 9.71 48.28
CA ALA A 151 31.70 9.89 47.29
C ALA A 151 31.69 8.77 46.23
N ALA A 152 32.88 8.29 45.83
CA ALA A 152 33.01 7.19 44.87
C ALA A 152 32.29 5.90 45.28
N LEU A 153 32.33 5.54 46.57
CA LEU A 153 31.62 4.36 47.05
C LEU A 153 30.11 4.51 46.89
N HIS A 154 29.58 5.69 47.24
CA HIS A 154 28.16 5.98 47.14
C HIS A 154 27.70 6.00 45.67
N ASP A 155 28.50 6.59 44.78
CA ASP A 155 28.24 6.64 43.35
C ASP A 155 28.18 5.24 42.73
N ILE A 156 29.18 4.39 43.03
CA ILE A 156 29.21 2.99 42.57
C ILE A 156 27.98 2.24 43.08
N LEU A 157 27.71 2.30 44.39
CA LEU A 157 26.59 1.59 45.00
C LEU A 157 25.23 2.05 44.44
N HIS A 158 25.07 3.34 44.18
CA HIS A 158 23.84 3.89 43.60
C HIS A 158 23.60 3.38 42.17
N VAL A 159 24.65 3.36 41.34
CA VAL A 159 24.57 2.83 39.98
C VAL A 159 24.29 1.33 39.99
N LEU A 160 25.00 0.55 40.80
CA LEU A 160 24.79 -0.89 40.93
C LEU A 160 23.37 -1.20 41.39
N LYS A 161 22.87 -0.52 42.43
CA LYS A 161 21.49 -0.70 42.93
C LYS A 161 20.43 -0.38 41.87
N ARG A 162 20.70 0.57 40.97
CA ARG A 162 19.78 0.96 39.89
C ARG A 162 19.81 -0.01 38.70
N ARG A 163 21.00 -0.48 38.28
CA ARG A 163 21.17 -1.31 37.06
C ARG A 163 21.13 -2.82 37.34
N ASP A 164 21.79 -3.27 38.41
CA ASP A 164 21.82 -4.66 38.84
C ASP A 164 21.79 -4.79 40.38
N PRO A 165 20.61 -4.61 41.01
CA PRO A 165 20.47 -4.76 42.46
C PRO A 165 20.69 -6.19 42.97
N SER A 166 20.81 -7.19 42.08
CA SER A 166 21.08 -8.58 42.46
C SER A 166 22.57 -8.88 42.61
N LEU A 167 23.44 -7.96 42.20
CA LEU A 167 24.90 -8.12 42.23
C LEU A 167 25.43 -7.94 43.67
N PRO A 168 25.98 -8.98 44.31
CA PRO A 168 26.68 -8.88 45.58
C PRO A 168 27.91 -7.97 45.47
N VAL A 169 28.08 -7.10 46.46
CA VAL A 169 29.18 -6.14 46.53
C VAL A 169 29.99 -6.37 47.80
N MET A 170 31.29 -6.62 47.65
CA MET A 170 32.24 -6.68 48.75
C MET A 170 33.03 -5.38 48.82
N ILE A 171 33.10 -4.78 50.00
CA ILE A 171 33.78 -3.50 50.20
C ILE A 171 35.08 -3.75 50.95
N TYR A 172 36.19 -3.35 50.34
CA TYR A 172 37.54 -3.38 50.90
C TYR A 172 37.95 -1.95 51.26
N PRO A 173 37.59 -1.45 52.45
CA PRO A 173 37.81 -0.06 52.82
C PRO A 173 39.31 0.23 52.91
N THR A 174 39.76 1.20 52.12
CA THR A 174 41.18 1.55 52.00
C THR A 174 41.36 3.06 51.95
N ALA A 175 42.44 3.57 52.55
CA ALA A 175 42.85 4.94 52.31
C ALA A 175 43.27 5.08 50.83
N VAL A 176 42.68 6.06 50.15
CA VAL A 176 42.94 6.37 48.73
C VAL A 176 43.78 7.65 48.54
N GLN A 177 44.21 8.25 49.66
CA GLN A 177 45.00 9.47 49.71
C GLN A 177 45.94 9.45 50.92
N GLY A 178 47.07 10.17 50.81
CA GLY A 178 48.12 10.22 51.82
C GLY A 178 49.19 9.14 51.67
N ASP A 179 50.28 9.27 52.42
CA ASP A 179 51.49 8.44 52.24
C ASP A 179 51.27 6.94 52.52
N ASP A 180 50.31 6.61 53.39
CA ASP A 180 49.96 5.21 53.72
C ASP A 180 49.04 4.55 52.68
N ALA A 181 48.43 5.32 51.77
CA ALA A 181 47.43 4.82 50.83
C ALA A 181 47.96 3.72 49.88
N PRO A 182 49.12 3.88 49.22
CA PRO A 182 49.65 2.83 48.33
C PRO A 182 49.77 1.46 49.01
N GLY A 183 50.31 1.43 50.23
CA GLY A 183 50.49 0.19 50.99
C GLY A 183 49.17 -0.42 51.47
N GLN A 184 48.12 0.38 51.65
CA GLN A 184 46.78 -0.13 51.97
C GLN A 184 46.08 -0.68 50.73
N ILE A 185 46.18 0.00 49.58
CA ILE A 185 45.62 -0.45 48.30
C ILE A 185 46.19 -1.82 47.91
N VAL A 186 47.52 -1.99 48.00
CA VAL A 186 48.19 -3.27 47.72
C VAL A 186 47.64 -4.38 48.62
N ARG A 187 47.57 -4.15 49.93
CA ARG A 187 47.01 -5.13 50.89
C ARG A 187 45.56 -5.48 50.60
N ALA A 188 44.74 -4.53 50.13
CA ALA A 188 43.36 -4.80 49.76
C ALA A 188 43.23 -5.65 48.50
N ILE A 189 44.08 -5.40 47.49
CA ILE A 189 44.14 -6.23 46.27
C ILE A 189 44.58 -7.65 46.63
N GLU A 190 45.63 -7.80 47.43
CA GLU A 190 46.13 -9.10 47.89
C GLU A 190 45.07 -9.85 48.70
N LEU A 191 44.40 -9.15 49.63
CA LEU A 191 43.33 -9.73 50.44
C LEU A 191 42.15 -10.20 49.58
N ALA A 192 41.76 -9.41 48.58
CA ALA A 192 40.68 -9.79 47.67
C ALA A 192 41.03 -11.03 46.85
N ASN A 193 42.26 -11.09 46.32
CA ASN A 193 42.77 -12.26 45.60
C ASN A 193 42.85 -13.50 46.51
N HIS A 194 43.29 -13.35 47.76
CA HIS A 194 43.35 -14.46 48.71
C HIS A 194 41.95 -14.98 49.09
N ARG A 195 40.97 -14.10 49.26
CA ARG A 195 39.60 -14.49 49.61
C ARG A 195 38.85 -15.10 48.42
N ASN A 196 39.16 -14.66 47.20
CA ASN A 196 38.56 -15.15 45.96
C ASN A 196 37.01 -15.15 45.98
N GLU A 197 36.44 -14.11 46.58
CA GLU A 197 34.98 -13.93 46.72
C GLU A 197 34.37 -13.07 45.61
N CYS A 198 35.21 -12.38 44.82
CA CYS A 198 34.80 -11.43 43.79
C CYS A 198 35.38 -11.84 42.44
N ASP A 199 34.63 -11.60 41.37
CA ASP A 199 35.07 -11.91 40.00
C ASP A 199 35.74 -10.70 39.33
N VAL A 200 35.55 -9.51 39.90
CA VAL A 200 36.09 -8.24 39.38
C VAL A 200 36.30 -7.26 40.52
N LEU A 201 37.38 -6.49 40.43
CA LEU A 201 37.72 -5.44 41.40
C LEU A 201 37.56 -4.07 40.74
N ILE A 202 36.95 -3.14 41.46
CA ILE A 202 36.94 -1.72 41.11
C ILE A 202 37.87 -1.00 42.09
N VAL A 203 38.98 -0.48 41.58
CA VAL A 203 39.90 0.36 42.33
C VAL A 203 39.64 1.79 41.90
N GLY A 204 39.16 2.62 42.82
CA GLY A 204 38.71 3.95 42.43
C GLY A 204 38.67 4.95 43.56
N ARG A 205 38.69 6.23 43.16
CA ARG A 205 38.56 7.39 44.04
C ARG A 205 37.58 8.36 43.40
N GLY A 206 36.88 9.15 44.22
CA GLY A 206 35.97 10.19 43.73
C GLY A 206 36.59 11.55 43.97
N GLY A 207 36.88 12.30 42.89
CA GLY A 207 37.38 13.68 42.92
C GLY A 207 38.70 13.92 43.70
N GLY A 208 39.46 14.94 43.31
CA GLY A 208 40.69 15.30 44.04
C GLY A 208 41.63 16.19 43.22
N SER A 209 42.59 16.81 43.90
CA SER A 209 43.74 17.46 43.25
C SER A 209 44.71 16.41 42.68
N LEU A 210 45.69 16.84 41.87
CA LEU A 210 46.72 15.95 41.34
C LEU A 210 47.57 15.26 42.43
N GLU A 211 47.86 15.97 43.52
CA GLU A 211 48.57 15.44 44.70
C GLU A 211 47.83 14.25 45.33
N ASP A 212 46.51 14.34 45.28
CA ASP A 212 45.57 13.40 45.83
C ASP A 212 45.46 12.11 44.98
N LEU A 213 45.75 12.19 43.69
CA LEU A 213 45.81 11.05 42.77
C LEU A 213 47.18 10.33 42.81
N TRP A 214 48.18 10.94 43.45
CA TRP A 214 49.55 10.44 43.45
C TRP A 214 49.69 9.04 44.05
N SER A 215 48.81 8.67 44.99
CA SER A 215 48.78 7.32 45.58
C SER A 215 48.60 6.20 44.54
N PHE A 216 48.00 6.50 43.39
CA PHE A 216 47.80 5.56 42.27
C PHE A 216 48.93 5.59 41.22
N ASN A 217 49.92 6.46 41.41
CA ASN A 217 51.16 6.52 40.62
C ASN A 217 52.33 5.81 41.32
N ASP A 218 52.08 5.03 42.38
CA ASP A 218 53.10 4.25 43.08
C ASP A 218 53.41 2.94 42.35
N GLU A 219 54.69 2.60 42.21
CA GLU A 219 55.15 1.36 41.55
C GLU A 219 54.57 0.10 42.21
N ARG A 220 54.39 0.11 43.55
CA ARG A 220 53.86 -1.04 44.30
C ARG A 220 52.41 -1.32 43.93
N VAL A 221 51.60 -0.27 43.77
CA VAL A 221 50.19 -0.38 43.36
C VAL A 221 50.09 -0.90 41.93
N ALA A 222 50.91 -0.35 41.01
CA ALA A 222 50.99 -0.82 39.64
C ALA A 222 51.30 -2.32 39.57
N ARG A 223 52.33 -2.79 40.28
CA ARG A 223 52.70 -4.21 40.28
C ARG A 223 51.64 -5.10 40.94
N ALA A 224 50.96 -4.62 41.99
CA ALA A 224 49.87 -5.37 42.62
C ALA A 224 48.65 -5.52 41.71
N ILE A 225 48.30 -4.49 40.95
CA ILE A 225 47.22 -4.56 39.94
C ILE A 225 47.59 -5.58 38.85
N PHE A 226 48.82 -5.49 38.31
CA PHE A 226 49.28 -6.42 37.27
C PHE A 226 49.32 -7.88 37.73
N ALA A 227 49.70 -8.13 38.99
CA ALA A 227 49.79 -9.46 39.57
C ALA A 227 48.43 -10.03 40.04
N SER A 228 47.35 -9.25 39.97
CA SER A 228 46.03 -9.66 40.42
C SER A 228 45.48 -10.80 39.55
N ALA A 229 44.99 -11.88 40.18
CA ALA A 229 44.28 -12.95 39.50
C ALA A 229 42.84 -12.59 39.16
N ILE A 230 42.27 -11.63 39.91
CA ILE A 230 40.94 -11.06 39.66
C ILE A 230 41.11 -9.82 38.77
N PRO A 231 40.36 -9.67 37.65
CA PRO A 231 40.46 -8.52 36.78
C PRO A 231 40.13 -7.22 37.49
N VAL A 232 40.93 -6.17 37.24
CA VAL A 232 40.85 -4.88 37.92
C VAL A 232 40.39 -3.78 36.95
N VAL A 233 39.36 -3.07 37.35
CA VAL A 233 38.87 -1.85 36.71
C VAL A 233 39.38 -0.64 37.49
N SER A 234 40.20 0.21 36.85
CA SER A 234 40.60 1.48 37.44
C SER A 234 39.55 2.55 37.19
N ALA A 235 39.17 3.26 38.25
CA ALA A 235 38.16 4.31 38.25
C ALA A 235 38.65 5.54 39.03
N VAL A 236 39.87 5.97 38.74
CA VAL A 236 40.60 6.99 39.49
C VAL A 236 40.64 8.33 38.74
N GLY A 237 41.00 8.31 37.46
CA GLY A 237 41.21 9.52 36.66
C GLY A 237 39.99 10.01 35.89
N HIS A 238 39.88 11.32 35.69
CA HIS A 238 39.01 11.93 34.68
C HIS A 238 39.68 11.87 33.29
N GLU A 239 39.04 12.35 32.22
CA GLU A 239 39.59 12.26 30.86
C GLU A 239 40.98 12.89 30.70
N THR A 240 41.35 13.87 31.55
CA THR A 240 42.62 14.62 31.46
C THR A 240 43.76 14.06 32.31
N ASP A 241 43.47 13.40 33.44
CA ASP A 241 44.47 13.03 34.45
C ASP A 241 44.59 11.50 34.56
N VAL A 242 45.35 10.89 33.66
CA VAL A 242 45.54 9.44 33.59
C VAL A 242 46.66 8.98 34.53
N THR A 243 46.33 8.12 35.47
CA THR A 243 47.29 7.57 36.46
C THR A 243 47.99 6.32 35.94
N ILE A 244 49.07 5.91 36.59
CA ILE A 244 49.78 4.66 36.24
C ILE A 244 48.87 3.45 36.48
N ALA A 245 48.08 3.45 37.56
CA ALA A 245 47.07 2.42 37.80
C ALA A 245 46.08 2.26 36.63
N ASP A 246 45.69 3.36 35.97
CA ASP A 246 44.80 3.31 34.79
C ASP A 246 45.45 2.61 33.58
N PHE A 247 46.78 2.72 33.42
CA PHE A 247 47.49 2.06 32.33
C PHE A 247 47.65 0.56 32.57
N VAL A 248 47.91 0.17 33.82
CA VAL A 248 48.14 -1.23 34.21
C VAL A 248 46.85 -2.01 34.36
N ALA A 249 45.76 -1.38 34.80
CA ALA A 249 44.47 -2.03 34.95
C ALA A 249 43.98 -2.69 33.65
N ASP A 250 43.22 -3.77 33.80
CA ASP A 250 42.65 -4.54 32.70
C ASP A 250 41.66 -3.69 31.90
N LEU A 251 40.90 -2.85 32.60
CA LEU A 251 40.05 -1.85 31.99
C LEU A 251 40.10 -0.52 32.75
N ARG A 252 40.13 0.58 32.00
CA ARG A 252 39.98 1.93 32.52
C ARG A 252 38.53 2.40 32.40
N ALA A 253 37.99 2.93 33.50
CA ALA A 253 36.73 3.65 33.54
C ALA A 253 36.99 5.13 33.88
N PRO A 254 36.33 6.08 33.19
CA PRO A 254 36.56 7.52 33.39
C PRO A 254 35.99 8.06 34.71
N THR A 255 35.10 7.32 35.36
CA THR A 255 34.53 7.67 36.67
C THR A 255 34.17 6.41 37.46
N PRO A 256 34.09 6.48 38.80
CA PRO A 256 33.53 5.41 39.64
C PRO A 256 32.15 4.93 39.16
N SER A 257 31.27 5.86 38.79
CA SER A 257 29.95 5.54 38.22
C SER A 257 30.06 4.73 36.93
N ALA A 258 30.94 5.13 36.00
CA ALA A 258 31.13 4.41 34.74
C ALA A 258 31.70 3.00 34.97
N ALA A 259 32.60 2.82 35.95
CA ALA A 259 33.10 1.50 36.32
C ALA A 259 31.97 0.57 36.76
N ALA A 260 31.05 1.09 37.59
CA ALA A 260 29.86 0.36 38.01
C ALA A 260 28.95 0.00 36.83
N GLU A 261 28.79 0.90 35.86
CA GLU A 261 27.98 0.63 34.66
C GLU A 261 28.53 -0.50 33.80
N ILE A 262 29.86 -0.52 33.60
CA ILE A 262 30.54 -1.53 32.77
C ILE A 262 30.44 -2.92 33.41
N VAL A 263 30.56 -2.99 34.74
CA VAL A 263 30.54 -4.25 35.48
C VAL A 263 29.11 -4.77 35.71
N SER A 264 28.11 -3.87 35.76
CA SER A 264 26.71 -4.24 36.00
C SER A 264 26.01 -4.82 34.76
N ARG A 265 25.10 -5.78 34.97
CA ARG A 265 24.13 -6.16 33.94
C ARG A 265 23.08 -5.07 33.77
N ASN A 266 22.58 -4.90 32.55
CA ASN A 266 21.40 -4.07 32.31
C ASN A 266 20.11 -4.88 32.58
N GLN A 267 19.69 -5.00 33.84
CA GLN A 267 18.50 -5.79 34.21
C GLN A 267 17.24 -5.34 33.46
N GLN A 268 17.09 -4.03 33.22
CA GLN A 268 15.96 -3.47 32.47
C GLN A 268 15.93 -3.92 31.02
N GLU A 269 17.10 -4.12 30.40
CA GLU A 269 17.19 -4.66 29.05
C GLU A 269 16.83 -6.14 29.00
N LEU A 270 17.30 -6.93 29.97
CA LEU A 270 16.93 -8.34 30.08
C LEU A 270 15.41 -8.50 30.29
N LEU A 271 14.80 -7.69 31.15
CA LEU A 271 13.35 -7.68 31.34
C LEU A 271 12.60 -7.31 30.05
N ARG A 272 13.07 -6.31 29.30
CA ARG A 272 12.51 -5.95 27.99
C ARG A 272 12.65 -7.09 26.97
N GLN A 273 13.78 -7.79 26.96
CA GLN A 273 13.99 -8.96 26.10
C GLN A 273 13.03 -10.11 26.46
N ILE A 274 12.80 -10.38 27.75
CA ILE A 274 11.84 -11.38 28.20
C ILE A 274 10.42 -10.98 27.77
N GLN A 275 10.00 -9.74 28.03
CA GLN A 275 8.68 -9.24 27.64
C GLN A 275 8.44 -9.31 26.13
N SER A 276 9.41 -8.88 25.31
CA SER A 276 9.30 -8.96 23.85
C SER A 276 9.23 -10.40 23.36
N THR A 277 9.94 -11.33 23.99
CA THR A 277 9.91 -12.75 23.64
C THR A 277 8.59 -13.39 24.05
N GLN A 278 8.03 -13.04 25.21
CA GLN A 278 6.70 -13.46 25.64
C GLN A 278 5.61 -12.97 24.68
N GLN A 279 5.67 -11.70 24.24
CA GLN A 279 4.73 -11.15 23.26
C GLN A 279 4.83 -11.87 21.91
N ARG A 280 6.05 -12.13 21.42
CA ARG A 280 6.27 -12.90 20.18
C ARG A 280 5.73 -14.31 20.28
N LEU A 281 5.92 -14.99 21.42
CA LEU A 281 5.37 -16.32 21.67
C LEU A 281 3.84 -16.30 21.64
N GLY A 282 3.21 -15.32 22.32
CA GLY A 282 1.75 -15.15 22.31
C GLY A 282 1.20 -15.00 20.88
N MET A 283 1.77 -14.09 20.09
CA MET A 283 1.37 -13.91 18.68
C MET A 283 1.56 -15.18 17.85
N ALA A 284 2.65 -15.92 18.05
CA ALA A 284 2.91 -17.17 17.34
C ALA A 284 1.89 -18.27 17.72
N MET A 285 1.52 -18.35 19.00
CA MET A 285 0.49 -19.28 19.47
C MET A 285 -0.88 -18.94 18.91
N ASP A 286 -1.28 -17.67 18.92
CA ASP A 286 -2.55 -17.21 18.35
C ASP A 286 -2.63 -17.53 16.86
N TYR A 287 -1.56 -17.26 16.11
CA TYR A 287 -1.48 -17.61 14.70
C TYR A 287 -1.57 -19.13 14.48
N TYR A 288 -0.86 -19.92 15.29
CA TYR A 288 -0.91 -21.38 15.23
C TYR A 288 -2.33 -21.90 15.46
N LEU A 289 -3.00 -21.48 16.53
CA LEU A 289 -4.36 -21.89 16.86
C LEU A 289 -5.35 -21.46 15.77
N ALA A 290 -5.24 -20.23 15.26
CA ALA A 290 -6.09 -19.74 14.17
C ALA A 290 -5.90 -20.55 12.87
N SER A 291 -4.67 -20.97 12.57
CA SER A 291 -4.38 -21.81 11.40
C SER A 291 -4.97 -23.22 11.55
N ARG A 292 -4.86 -23.81 12.75
CA ARG A 292 -5.42 -25.13 13.06
C ARG A 292 -6.94 -25.13 13.04
N SER A 293 -7.56 -24.11 13.62
CA SER A 293 -9.01 -23.92 13.59
C SER A 293 -9.52 -23.77 12.15
N ARG A 294 -8.88 -22.93 11.32
CA ARG A 294 -9.22 -22.82 9.88
C ARG A 294 -9.14 -24.15 9.15
N ARG A 295 -8.07 -24.92 9.37
CA ARG A 295 -7.90 -26.25 8.76
C ARG A 295 -8.97 -27.24 9.24
N PHE A 296 -9.29 -27.23 10.53
CA PHE A 296 -10.36 -28.05 11.08
C PHE A 296 -11.71 -27.71 10.43
N THR A 297 -12.08 -26.44 10.38
CA THR A 297 -13.34 -25.98 9.76
C THR A 297 -13.41 -26.38 8.28
N GLN A 298 -12.32 -26.25 7.54
CA GLN A 298 -12.27 -26.68 6.13
C GLN A 298 -12.50 -28.18 5.96
N ILE A 299 -11.83 -29.01 6.78
CA ILE A 299 -11.99 -30.48 6.73
C ILE A 299 -13.40 -30.88 7.16
N PHE A 300 -13.91 -30.28 8.24
CA PHE A 300 -15.25 -30.52 8.76
C PHE A 300 -16.32 -30.18 7.72
N HIS A 301 -16.19 -29.04 7.04
CA HIS A 301 -17.13 -28.64 5.99
C HIS A 301 -17.06 -29.56 4.77
N ARG A 302 -15.88 -30.06 4.39
CA ARG A 302 -15.73 -31.07 3.33
C ARG A 302 -16.40 -32.39 3.73
N LEU A 303 -16.21 -32.82 4.97
CA LEU A 303 -16.84 -34.03 5.51
C LEU A 303 -18.37 -33.90 5.48
N GLN A 304 -18.92 -32.77 5.93
CA GLN A 304 -20.35 -32.50 5.84
C GLN A 304 -20.88 -32.51 4.41
N GLN A 305 -20.14 -31.95 3.44
CA GLN A 305 -20.57 -32.01 2.03
C GLN A 305 -20.51 -33.42 1.42
N GLN A 306 -19.67 -34.30 1.96
CA GLN A 306 -19.63 -35.71 1.56
C GLN A 306 -20.66 -36.56 2.31
N HIS A 307 -21.47 -35.98 3.19
CA HIS A 307 -22.45 -36.73 3.98
C HIS A 307 -23.39 -37.52 3.06
N PRO A 308 -23.49 -38.85 3.22
CA PRO A 308 -24.25 -39.72 2.33
C PRO A 308 -25.71 -39.28 2.15
N GLN A 309 -26.34 -38.76 3.22
CA GLN A 309 -27.71 -38.26 3.16
C GLN A 309 -27.87 -37.04 2.25
N LEU A 310 -26.90 -36.11 2.22
CA LEU A 310 -26.94 -34.96 1.31
C LEU A 310 -26.72 -35.38 -0.14
N ARG A 311 -25.85 -36.37 -0.38
CA ARG A 311 -25.67 -36.95 -1.73
C ARG A 311 -26.94 -37.67 -2.19
N LEU A 312 -27.57 -38.46 -1.32
CA LEU A 312 -28.83 -39.15 -1.58
C LEU A 312 -29.97 -38.16 -1.83
N ALA A 313 -30.10 -37.12 -1.01
CA ALA A 313 -31.12 -36.08 -1.20
C ALA A 313 -30.96 -35.38 -2.56
N ARG A 314 -29.73 -35.01 -2.94
CA ARG A 314 -29.45 -34.42 -4.27
C ARG A 314 -29.80 -35.37 -5.41
N GLN A 315 -29.49 -36.66 -5.28
CA GLN A 315 -29.83 -37.66 -6.28
C GLN A 315 -31.35 -37.88 -6.37
N GLN A 316 -32.07 -37.88 -5.25
CA GLN A 316 -33.54 -37.97 -5.21
C GLN A 316 -34.17 -36.77 -5.93
N THR A 317 -33.75 -35.54 -5.63
CA THR A 317 -34.27 -34.34 -6.31
C THR A 317 -33.96 -34.36 -7.81
N ALA A 318 -32.78 -34.86 -8.21
CA ALA A 318 -32.42 -35.00 -9.61
C ALA A 318 -33.29 -36.04 -10.32
N LEU A 319 -33.56 -37.18 -9.67
CA LEU A 319 -34.46 -38.22 -10.17
C LEU A 319 -35.87 -37.67 -10.37
N GLU A 320 -36.43 -36.96 -9.39
CA GLU A 320 -37.76 -36.35 -9.47
C GLU A 320 -37.87 -35.38 -10.65
N LYS A 321 -36.87 -34.51 -10.84
CA LYS A 321 -36.83 -33.58 -11.98
C LYS A 321 -36.78 -34.32 -13.32
N LEU A 322 -35.98 -35.38 -13.42
CA LEU A 322 -35.89 -36.19 -14.64
C LEU A 322 -37.21 -36.92 -14.92
N GLN A 323 -37.85 -37.48 -13.89
CA GLN A 323 -39.16 -38.11 -14.01
C GLN A 323 -40.23 -37.12 -14.46
N GLN A 324 -40.26 -35.91 -13.92
CA GLN A 324 -41.20 -34.87 -14.33
C GLN A 324 -40.97 -34.45 -15.79
N ARG A 325 -39.71 -34.22 -16.20
CA ARG A 325 -39.35 -33.91 -17.59
C ARG A 325 -39.76 -35.02 -18.54
N MET A 326 -39.53 -36.28 -18.17
CA MET A 326 -39.94 -37.44 -18.95
C MET A 326 -41.46 -37.50 -19.12
N ARG A 327 -42.23 -37.31 -18.03
CA ARG A 327 -43.70 -37.29 -18.08
C ARG A 327 -44.23 -36.20 -19.02
N VAL A 328 -43.71 -34.97 -18.91
CA VAL A 328 -44.11 -33.85 -19.78
C VAL A 328 -43.73 -34.13 -21.24
N ALA A 329 -42.54 -34.68 -21.48
CA ALA A 329 -42.11 -35.02 -22.84
C ALA A 329 -43.02 -36.09 -23.46
N LEU A 330 -43.34 -37.16 -22.73
CA LEU A 330 -44.24 -38.22 -23.17
C LEU A 330 -45.65 -37.69 -23.46
N ASP A 331 -46.24 -36.91 -22.55
CA ASP A 331 -47.55 -36.30 -22.74
C ASP A 331 -47.58 -35.39 -23.97
N SER A 332 -46.54 -34.58 -24.17
CA SER A 332 -46.42 -33.73 -25.36
C SER A 332 -46.30 -34.54 -26.66
N GLN A 333 -45.68 -35.72 -26.62
CA GLN A 333 -45.51 -36.58 -27.79
C GLN A 333 -46.83 -37.28 -28.12
N LEU A 334 -47.54 -37.78 -27.11
CA LEU A 334 -48.86 -38.38 -27.26
C LEU A 334 -49.88 -37.36 -27.80
N LYS A 335 -49.93 -36.15 -27.24
CA LYS A 335 -50.80 -35.07 -27.73
C LYS A 335 -50.49 -34.69 -29.18
N ARG A 336 -49.20 -34.63 -29.56
CA ARG A 336 -48.80 -34.37 -30.95
C ARG A 336 -49.24 -35.50 -31.89
N ALA A 337 -49.13 -36.75 -31.46
CA ALA A 337 -49.59 -37.91 -32.23
C ALA A 337 -51.11 -37.89 -32.43
N ASP A 338 -51.88 -37.63 -31.37
CA ASP A 338 -53.34 -37.53 -31.41
C ASP A 338 -53.82 -36.38 -32.31
N GLN A 339 -53.22 -35.19 -32.16
CA GLN A 339 -53.50 -34.06 -33.04
C GLN A 339 -53.13 -34.32 -34.51
N ARG A 340 -52.10 -35.12 -34.77
CA ARG A 340 -51.74 -35.52 -36.14
C ARG A 340 -52.79 -36.47 -36.70
N GLN A 341 -53.24 -37.45 -35.92
CA GLN A 341 -54.32 -38.36 -36.30
C GLN A 341 -55.61 -37.60 -36.60
N LEU A 342 -56.05 -36.71 -35.69
CA LEU A 342 -57.26 -35.90 -35.87
C LEU A 342 -57.19 -35.04 -37.14
N ARG A 343 -56.05 -34.40 -37.41
CA ARG A 343 -55.84 -33.61 -38.64
C ARG A 343 -55.91 -34.46 -39.90
N LEU A 344 -55.33 -35.66 -39.89
CA LEU A 344 -55.40 -36.60 -41.02
C LEU A 344 -56.83 -37.07 -41.28
N VAL A 345 -57.57 -37.42 -40.22
CA VAL A 345 -58.99 -37.81 -40.32
C VAL A 345 -59.84 -36.65 -40.84
N GLN A 346 -59.63 -35.42 -40.37
CA GLN A 346 -60.33 -34.25 -40.88
C GLN A 346 -60.03 -33.99 -42.36
N ARG A 347 -58.76 -34.07 -42.77
CA ARG A 347 -58.37 -33.93 -44.19
C ARG A 347 -59.03 -35.00 -45.07
N LEU A 348 -59.08 -36.25 -44.60
CA LEU A 348 -59.74 -37.34 -45.29
C LEU A 348 -61.24 -37.08 -45.45
N ARG A 349 -61.91 -36.64 -44.37
CA ARG A 349 -63.34 -36.27 -44.41
C ARG A 349 -63.63 -35.11 -45.35
N GLN A 350 -62.75 -34.11 -45.41
CA GLN A 350 -62.88 -32.97 -46.32
C GLN A 350 -62.72 -33.36 -47.81
N HIS A 351 -61.96 -34.40 -48.10
CA HIS A 351 -61.82 -34.95 -49.46
C HIS A 351 -62.97 -35.88 -49.85
N ASN A 352 -63.99 -36.06 -49.00
CA ASN A 352 -65.16 -36.87 -49.36
C ASN A 352 -65.91 -36.23 -50.55
N PRO A 353 -65.94 -36.87 -51.73
CA PRO A 353 -66.57 -36.30 -52.91
C PRO A 353 -68.10 -36.39 -52.89
N GLN A 354 -68.69 -37.22 -52.00
CA GLN A 354 -70.13 -37.49 -51.97
C GLN A 354 -71.01 -36.22 -51.90
N PRO A 355 -70.75 -35.23 -51.02
CA PRO A 355 -71.55 -34.00 -50.99
C PRO A 355 -71.40 -33.18 -52.28
N ARG A 356 -70.22 -33.18 -52.92
CA ARG A 356 -70.01 -32.48 -54.20
C ARG A 356 -70.76 -33.18 -55.32
N ILE A 357 -70.75 -34.51 -55.34
CA ILE A 357 -71.50 -35.33 -56.31
C ILE A 357 -73.00 -35.11 -56.14
N HIS A 358 -73.53 -35.18 -54.91
CA HIS A 358 -74.95 -34.94 -54.66
C HIS A 358 -75.36 -33.52 -55.07
N ARG A 359 -74.57 -32.49 -54.76
CA ARG A 359 -74.84 -31.11 -55.21
C ARG A 359 -74.84 -31.00 -56.74
N ALA A 360 -73.91 -31.66 -57.42
CA ALA A 360 -73.85 -31.68 -58.88
C ALA A 360 -75.05 -32.41 -59.49
N GLN A 361 -75.44 -33.56 -58.96
CA GLN A 361 -76.63 -34.31 -59.38
C GLN A 361 -77.91 -33.50 -59.20
N THR A 362 -78.11 -32.86 -58.04
CA THR A 362 -79.27 -31.98 -57.81
C THR A 362 -79.26 -30.79 -58.77
N ARG A 363 -78.08 -30.22 -59.07
CA ARG A 363 -77.95 -29.13 -60.05
C ARG A 363 -78.29 -29.59 -61.47
N ILE A 364 -77.89 -30.80 -61.87
CA ILE A 364 -78.25 -31.39 -63.17
C ILE A 364 -79.78 -31.55 -63.24
N GLN A 365 -80.41 -32.16 -62.24
CA GLN A 365 -81.87 -32.33 -62.19
C GLN A 365 -82.63 -30.99 -62.29
N GLN A 366 -82.15 -29.95 -61.58
CA GLN A 366 -82.74 -28.60 -61.66
C GLN A 366 -82.57 -27.99 -63.06
N LEU A 367 -81.42 -28.17 -63.69
CA LEU A 367 -81.16 -27.68 -65.05
C LEU A 367 -81.99 -28.43 -66.09
N GLU A 368 -82.15 -29.74 -65.96
CA GLU A 368 -83.02 -30.56 -66.81
C GLU A 368 -84.48 -30.14 -66.70
N TYR A 369 -84.98 -29.94 -65.48
CA TYR A 369 -86.34 -29.43 -65.26
C TYR A 369 -86.54 -28.05 -65.89
N ARG A 370 -85.60 -27.12 -65.66
CA ARG A 370 -85.64 -25.78 -66.26
C ARG A 370 -85.58 -25.82 -67.79
N LEU A 371 -84.78 -26.72 -68.37
CA LEU A 371 -84.69 -26.88 -69.81
C LEU A 371 -86.03 -27.37 -70.38
N ALA A 372 -86.62 -28.39 -69.77
CA ALA A 372 -87.90 -28.94 -70.20
C ALA A 372 -89.03 -27.90 -70.15
N GLU A 373 -89.12 -27.12 -69.07
CA GLU A 373 -90.11 -26.05 -68.93
C GLU A 373 -89.89 -24.93 -69.96
N ASN A 374 -88.64 -24.51 -70.21
CA ASN A 374 -88.35 -23.51 -71.24
C ASN A 374 -88.68 -24.01 -72.65
N ILE A 375 -88.42 -25.29 -72.96
CA ILE A 375 -88.79 -25.88 -74.25
C ILE A 375 -90.31 -25.89 -74.41
N ARG A 376 -91.06 -26.31 -73.38
CA ARG A 376 -92.53 -26.32 -73.39
C ARG A 376 -93.09 -24.92 -73.58
N ALA A 377 -92.62 -23.95 -72.80
CA ALA A 377 -93.06 -22.56 -72.90
C ALA A 377 -92.83 -21.99 -74.30
N ARG A 378 -91.64 -22.22 -74.88
CA ARG A 378 -91.28 -21.70 -76.21
C ARG A 378 -92.04 -22.39 -77.34
N LEU A 379 -92.34 -23.69 -77.21
CA LEU A 379 -93.21 -24.40 -78.15
C LEU A 379 -94.66 -23.91 -78.06
N SER A 380 -95.17 -23.66 -76.85
CA SER A 380 -96.51 -23.12 -76.63
C SER A 380 -96.66 -21.75 -77.28
N GLU A 381 -95.72 -20.84 -77.02
CA GLU A 381 -95.70 -19.50 -77.63
C GLU A 381 -95.64 -19.57 -79.17
N ARG A 382 -94.83 -20.47 -79.72
CA ARG A 382 -94.74 -20.68 -81.18
C ARG A 382 -96.06 -21.22 -81.76
N ARG A 383 -96.73 -22.15 -81.07
CA ARG A 383 -98.04 -22.69 -81.47
C ARG A 383 -99.12 -21.62 -81.45
N GLU A 384 -99.15 -20.79 -80.42
CA GLU A 384 -100.11 -19.68 -80.29
C GLU A 384 -99.91 -18.65 -81.42
N ARG A 385 -98.66 -18.24 -81.68
CA ARG A 385 -98.34 -17.35 -82.82
C ARG A 385 -98.75 -17.95 -84.15
N PHE A 386 -98.55 -19.26 -84.35
CA PHE A 386 -98.98 -19.95 -85.56
C PHE A 386 -100.51 -19.98 -85.69
N GLY A 387 -101.23 -20.29 -84.61
CA GLY A 387 -102.70 -20.26 -84.59
C GLY A 387 -103.26 -18.88 -84.95
N ASN A 388 -102.70 -17.82 -84.39
CA ASN A 388 -103.09 -16.44 -84.71
C ASN A 388 -102.80 -16.08 -86.19
N ALA A 389 -101.69 -16.56 -86.75
CA ALA A 389 -101.40 -16.34 -88.17
C ALA A 389 -102.43 -17.04 -89.09
N VAL A 390 -102.88 -18.24 -88.71
CA VAL A 390 -103.92 -18.99 -89.46
C VAL A 390 -105.27 -18.27 -89.41
N THR A 391 -105.70 -17.79 -88.23
CA THR A 391 -106.98 -17.06 -88.12
C THR A 391 -106.96 -15.74 -88.89
N HIS A 392 -105.84 -15.03 -88.90
CA HIS A 392 -105.66 -13.84 -89.75
C HIS A 392 -105.76 -14.16 -91.24
N LEU A 393 -105.22 -15.31 -91.69
CA LEU A 393 -105.31 -15.73 -93.08
C LEU A 393 -106.77 -16.06 -93.48
N GLU A 394 -107.53 -16.73 -92.62
CA GLU A 394 -108.94 -17.06 -92.87
C GLU A 394 -109.83 -15.82 -92.97
N ALA A 395 -109.60 -14.80 -92.13
CA ALA A 395 -110.41 -13.59 -92.08
C ALA A 395 -110.38 -12.76 -93.38
N VAL A 396 -109.35 -12.92 -94.21
CA VAL A 396 -109.15 -12.16 -95.47
C VAL A 396 -109.60 -12.98 -96.70
N SER A 397 -110.14 -14.18 -96.52
CA SER A 397 -110.54 -15.07 -97.63
C SER A 397 -111.85 -14.63 -98.32
N PRO A 398 -111.85 -14.37 -99.64
CA PRO A 398 -113.05 -13.99 -100.41
C PRO A 398 -114.18 -15.03 -100.38
N LEU A 399 -113.85 -16.30 -100.15
CA LEU A 399 -114.82 -17.40 -100.02
C LEU A 399 -115.68 -17.28 -98.75
N ALA A 400 -115.11 -16.76 -97.65
CA ALA A 400 -115.84 -16.54 -96.41
C ALA A 400 -116.89 -15.43 -96.53
N THR A 401 -116.69 -14.47 -97.43
CA THR A 401 -117.63 -13.37 -97.71
C THR A 401 -118.87 -13.86 -98.49
N LEU A 402 -118.70 -14.82 -99.41
CA LEU A 402 -119.81 -15.45 -100.13
C LEU A 402 -120.64 -16.40 -99.24
N ALA A 403 -120.00 -17.08 -98.29
CA ALA A 403 -120.68 -17.94 -97.31
C ALA A 403 -121.64 -17.19 -96.35
N ARG A 404 -121.47 -15.86 -96.22
CA ARG A 404 -122.35 -15.00 -95.38
C ARG A 404 -123.65 -14.57 -96.08
N GLY A 405 -123.97 -15.12 -97.24
CA GLY A 405 -125.26 -14.90 -97.92
C GLY A 405 -125.31 -13.68 -98.83
N TYR A 406 -124.16 -13.09 -99.18
CA TYR A 406 -124.07 -12.04 -100.18
C TYR A 406 -123.92 -12.64 -101.59
N SER A 407 -124.71 -12.16 -102.55
CA SER A 407 -124.63 -12.55 -103.95
C SER A 407 -123.88 -11.51 -104.79
N VAL A 408 -123.22 -11.96 -105.87
CA VAL A 408 -122.55 -11.07 -106.83
C VAL A 408 -123.30 -11.12 -108.16
N THR A 409 -123.95 -10.03 -108.54
CA THR A 409 -124.66 -9.92 -109.82
C THR A 409 -123.74 -9.36 -110.90
N ALA A 410 -123.79 -9.91 -112.11
CA ALA A 410 -123.03 -9.52 -113.28
C ALA A 410 -123.93 -9.38 -114.52
N THR A 411 -123.53 -8.53 -115.47
CA THR A 411 -124.20 -8.35 -116.78
C THR A 411 -123.89 -9.51 -117.73
N ALA A 412 -124.59 -9.58 -118.87
CA ALA A 412 -124.40 -10.61 -119.89
C ALA A 412 -122.93 -10.75 -120.38
N ASP A 413 -122.14 -9.67 -120.30
CA ASP A 413 -120.71 -9.66 -120.65
C ASP A 413 -119.78 -10.13 -119.52
N GLY A 414 -120.32 -10.62 -118.39
CA GLY A 414 -119.58 -11.12 -117.24
C GLY A 414 -119.06 -10.04 -116.27
N ASN A 415 -119.39 -8.77 -116.48
CA ASN A 415 -118.96 -7.67 -115.62
C ASN A 415 -119.87 -7.48 -114.41
N VAL A 416 -119.28 -7.37 -113.20
CA VAL A 416 -120.05 -7.20 -111.95
C VAL A 416 -120.86 -5.91 -111.98
N LEU A 417 -122.16 -6.07 -111.79
CA LEU A 417 -123.13 -5.01 -111.72
C LEU A 417 -122.99 -4.27 -110.39
N LYS A 418 -122.48 -3.04 -110.45
CA LYS A 418 -122.30 -2.19 -109.26
C LYS A 418 -123.27 -1.03 -109.21
N GLN A 419 -123.77 -0.59 -110.37
CA GLN A 419 -124.62 0.59 -110.47
C GLN A 419 -125.78 0.35 -111.44
N ARG A 420 -126.98 0.82 -111.07
CA ARG A 420 -128.20 0.62 -111.87
C ARG A 420 -128.12 1.13 -113.32
N LYS A 421 -127.27 2.13 -113.60
CA LYS A 421 -127.14 2.74 -114.94
C LYS A 421 -126.56 1.77 -115.98
N GLN A 422 -126.06 0.63 -115.54
CA GLN A 422 -125.41 -0.37 -116.37
C GLN A 422 -126.39 -1.39 -116.98
N VAL A 423 -127.70 -1.23 -116.75
CA VAL A 423 -128.73 -2.14 -117.28
C VAL A 423 -130.01 -1.39 -117.63
N ASN A 424 -130.68 -1.86 -118.68
CA ASN A 424 -131.98 -1.38 -119.14
C ASN A 424 -133.05 -2.46 -119.01
N ALA A 425 -134.33 -2.08 -119.14
CA ALA A 425 -135.42 -3.05 -119.15
C ALA A 425 -135.33 -3.91 -120.43
N GLY A 426 -135.38 -5.24 -120.26
CA GLY A 426 -135.18 -6.27 -121.29
C GLY A 426 -133.80 -6.97 -121.25
N ASP A 427 -132.84 -6.48 -120.47
CA ASP A 427 -131.50 -7.08 -120.41
C ASP A 427 -131.44 -8.31 -119.51
N ARG A 428 -130.59 -9.29 -119.85
CA ARG A 428 -130.30 -10.46 -119.02
C ARG A 428 -129.12 -10.23 -118.06
N LEU A 429 -129.29 -10.69 -116.82
CA LEU A 429 -128.32 -10.63 -115.73
C LEU A 429 -128.02 -12.03 -115.19
N THR A 430 -126.78 -12.25 -114.76
CA THR A 430 -126.34 -13.48 -114.07
C THR A 430 -125.94 -13.17 -112.63
N THR A 431 -126.55 -13.81 -111.64
CA THR A 431 -126.23 -13.63 -110.23
C THR A 431 -125.58 -14.88 -109.64
N ARG A 432 -124.39 -14.73 -109.05
CA ARG A 432 -123.67 -15.80 -108.35
C ARG A 432 -124.02 -15.82 -106.86
N LEU A 433 -124.44 -16.99 -106.39
CA LEU A 433 -124.67 -17.36 -105.00
C LEU A 433 -123.53 -18.26 -104.51
N ALA A 434 -123.56 -18.64 -103.23
CA ALA A 434 -122.59 -19.57 -102.64
C ALA A 434 -122.61 -20.95 -103.32
N ASP A 435 -123.77 -21.35 -103.86
CA ASP A 435 -124.07 -22.68 -104.36
C ASP A 435 -124.46 -22.72 -105.85
N GLY A 436 -124.51 -21.58 -106.56
CA GLY A 436 -124.89 -21.59 -107.97
C GLY A 436 -125.01 -20.23 -108.67
N TRP A 437 -125.57 -20.27 -109.88
CA TRP A 437 -125.82 -19.10 -110.73
C TRP A 437 -127.29 -19.02 -111.13
N ILE A 438 -127.85 -17.80 -111.14
CA ILE A 438 -129.23 -17.52 -111.53
C ILE A 438 -129.22 -16.52 -112.69
N GLU A 439 -129.96 -16.83 -113.76
CA GLU A 439 -130.24 -15.87 -114.84
C GLU A 439 -131.57 -15.15 -114.61
N SER A 440 -131.56 -13.83 -114.75
CA SER A 440 -132.73 -12.97 -114.55
C SER A 440 -132.86 -12.00 -115.72
N GLU A 441 -134.09 -11.71 -116.16
CA GLU A 441 -134.35 -10.63 -117.12
C GLU A 441 -134.90 -9.40 -116.39
N VAL A 442 -134.39 -8.22 -116.73
CA VAL A 442 -134.75 -6.96 -116.07
C VAL A 442 -136.11 -6.47 -116.58
N THR A 443 -137.14 -6.56 -115.75
CA THR A 443 -138.51 -6.15 -116.13
C THR A 443 -138.76 -4.65 -115.98
N ALA A 444 -138.15 -3.99 -114.99
CA ALA A 444 -138.23 -2.55 -114.80
C ALA A 444 -137.04 -2.03 -113.98
N VAL A 445 -136.53 -0.84 -114.31
CA VAL A 445 -135.44 -0.18 -113.57
C VAL A 445 -135.97 1.07 -112.87
N THR A 446 -136.44 0.92 -111.64
CA THR A 446 -136.94 2.03 -110.82
C THR A 446 -135.81 2.74 -110.06
N PRO A 447 -135.76 4.09 -110.05
CA PRO A 447 -134.84 4.83 -109.19
C PRO A 447 -135.33 4.82 -107.74
N LEU A 448 -134.43 4.52 -106.80
CA LEU A 448 -134.71 4.78 -105.39
C LEU A 448 -134.68 6.29 -105.12
N LYS A 449 -135.76 6.84 -104.53
CA LYS A 449 -135.81 8.24 -104.04
C LYS A 449 -134.67 8.46 -103.04
N LYS A 450 -133.74 9.37 -103.33
CA LYS A 450 -132.68 9.77 -102.39
C LYS A 450 -133.25 10.65 -101.29
N THR A 451 -133.61 10.05 -100.17
CA THR A 451 -133.94 10.72 -98.91
C THR A 451 -132.66 11.13 -98.17
N ARG A 452 -132.63 12.39 -97.72
CA ARG A 452 -131.61 13.03 -96.89
C ARG A 452 -131.37 12.27 -95.59
N SER A 453 -130.10 12.13 -95.20
CA SER A 453 -129.66 12.08 -93.78
C SER A 453 -128.13 12.06 -93.78
N ARG A 454 -127.36 13.04 -93.29
CA ARG A 454 -127.32 13.86 -92.06
C ARG A 454 -126.36 13.24 -91.01
N LYS A 455 -125.34 14.05 -90.72
CA LYS A 455 -124.33 14.02 -89.63
C LYS A 455 -124.76 13.31 -88.34
N ALA A 456 -123.80 12.73 -87.62
CA ALA A 456 -123.33 13.27 -86.33
C ALA A 456 -122.24 12.38 -85.70
N GLY A 457 -121.35 13.00 -84.92
CA GLY A 457 -120.57 12.35 -83.84
C GLY A 457 -119.09 12.21 -84.14
#